data_AF-A0A229XN31-F1
#
_entry.id   AF-A0A229XN31-F1
#
_cell.length_a   1.000
_cell.length_b   1.000
_cell.length_c   1.000
_cell.angle_alpha   90.00
_cell.angle_beta   90.00
_cell.angle_gamma   90.00
#
_symmetry.space_group_name_H-M   'P 1'
#
loop_
_entity.id
_entity.type
_entity.pdbx_description
1 polymer ?
#
loop_
_entity_poly.entity_id
_entity_poly.type
_entity_poly.pdbx_seq_one_letter_code
_entity_poly.pdbx_strand_id
1 'polypeptide(L)'
;MLDPTIELSRLDPAPAVPFRASSNHLHHTWAKTFYSRPELYIRPQSIAEIQKLVTLARRCRRRLVTVGSGHSPSDLTCTSSWLINLDDFNRVLHIDRETHVVTVEAGIRLRDLGCRLEEHGLTLSNLGSIDSQSIAGAIATGTHGSSLRHGLLSECVISLTLMLSNGQLVRCSATSNPDLFRAALISLGALGIVVEVTLQAEPTFKVAWRQMRRPLSSVLAEWSSGLWTSHEFVRVWWMPYEKSAIVWHADKTNLPLRKPPKTFYGERIGYHIYHNLLALSNYFPRILPWVEWFVFGLQYGFKAEKTVTEAVEPAREGLLMNCLYSQFVNEWALPLAKGPEAITRLSAWLHGDMETARIPFSVDGLWVHCPVEVRVADSTYEGKPRPFLDPTYRDGPTLYLNATLYRPYHRDPPCKDRYYEAFEWLMRDMGAKPHWAKNFKTERRELHELYGKDMDEWLRVRKEVDPDGMFLGEWHHRHLPLTGDEEDTASTGSTLFPLSERERLRRRVDIRGAGDGLEWIGDKRWQATSGRPAAASSSLEEKNLDNGSGSSPPMTATSEESFDLLAAGEASIVLPSDHS
;
A
#
# COMPACT_ATOMS: atom_id res chain seq x y z
N MET A 1 26.77 -5.12 -21.30
CA MET A 1 26.50 -5.92 -20.08
C MET A 1 25.98 -7.30 -20.49
N LEU A 2 25.96 -8.28 -19.58
CA LEU A 2 25.69 -9.69 -19.90
C LEU A 2 24.19 -9.99 -20.06
N ASP A 3 23.86 -10.90 -20.98
CA ASP A 3 22.51 -11.43 -21.22
C ASP A 3 22.12 -12.38 -20.07
N PRO A 4 20.96 -12.19 -19.41
CA PRO A 4 20.50 -13.06 -18.32
C PRO A 4 20.44 -14.55 -18.68
N THR A 5 20.06 -14.89 -19.90
CA THR A 5 19.95 -16.29 -20.36
C THR A 5 21.33 -16.92 -20.49
N ILE A 6 22.31 -16.17 -21.02
CA ILE A 6 23.69 -16.63 -21.14
C ILE A 6 24.31 -16.81 -19.75
N GLU A 7 24.14 -15.85 -18.85
CA GLU A 7 24.68 -15.96 -17.49
C GLU A 7 24.01 -17.06 -16.67
N LEU A 8 22.72 -17.29 -16.86
CA LEU A 8 22.02 -18.39 -16.22
C LEU A 8 22.62 -19.75 -16.64
N SER A 9 22.90 -19.93 -17.93
CA SER A 9 23.54 -21.14 -18.44
C SER A 9 24.97 -21.36 -17.90
N ARG A 10 25.69 -20.27 -17.56
CA ARG A 10 27.03 -20.32 -16.95
C ARG A 10 26.98 -20.61 -15.45
N LEU A 11 25.97 -20.06 -14.76
CA LEU A 11 25.75 -20.24 -13.33
C LEU A 11 25.24 -21.64 -12.99
N ASP A 12 24.38 -22.18 -13.84
CA ASP A 12 23.77 -23.49 -13.64
C ASP A 12 23.70 -24.27 -14.97
N PRO A 13 24.85 -24.81 -15.44
CA PRO A 13 24.93 -25.52 -16.72
C PRO A 13 24.13 -26.84 -16.74
N ALA A 14 23.71 -27.34 -15.57
CA ALA A 14 22.80 -28.48 -15.42
C ALA A 14 21.68 -28.05 -14.46
N PRO A 15 20.54 -27.54 -14.95
CA PRO A 15 19.59 -26.68 -14.20
C PRO A 15 18.95 -27.39 -12.99
N ALA A 16 19.70 -27.51 -11.90
CA ALA A 16 19.29 -28.21 -10.69
C ALA A 16 18.36 -27.35 -9.83
N VAL A 17 18.52 -26.03 -9.94
CA VAL A 17 17.67 -25.05 -9.25
C VAL A 17 16.83 -24.34 -10.33
N PRO A 18 15.49 -24.33 -10.26
CA PRO A 18 14.71 -23.66 -11.31
C PRO A 18 14.91 -22.14 -11.32
N PHE A 19 14.57 -21.48 -12.44
CA PHE A 19 14.52 -20.02 -12.53
C PHE A 19 13.22 -19.62 -13.22
N ARG A 20 12.17 -19.36 -12.43
CA ARG A 20 10.80 -19.14 -12.89
C ARG A 20 10.58 -17.67 -13.23
N ALA A 21 10.93 -17.28 -14.45
CA ALA A 21 10.82 -15.91 -14.93
C ALA A 21 9.93 -15.80 -16.18
N SER A 22 9.23 -14.67 -16.32
CA SER A 22 8.51 -14.28 -17.53
C SER A 22 8.87 -12.84 -17.94
N SER A 23 8.86 -12.56 -19.25
CA SER A 23 9.24 -11.23 -19.79
C SER A 23 8.06 -10.32 -20.14
N ASN A 24 6.84 -10.86 -20.17
CA ASN A 24 5.65 -10.17 -20.70
C ASN A 24 4.67 -9.76 -19.59
N HIS A 25 5.21 -9.42 -18.42
CA HIS A 25 4.40 -9.03 -17.28
C HIS A 25 4.09 -7.54 -17.30
N LEU A 26 2.81 -7.19 -17.16
CA LEU A 26 2.38 -5.84 -16.86
C LEU A 26 2.06 -5.74 -15.36
N HIS A 27 2.91 -5.03 -14.64
CA HIS A 27 2.70 -4.71 -13.24
C HIS A 27 1.78 -3.50 -13.11
N HIS A 28 0.93 -3.48 -12.08
CA HIS A 28 0.17 -2.30 -11.70
C HIS A 28 -0.07 -2.25 -10.18
N THR A 29 -0.24 -1.07 -9.61
CA THR A 29 -0.74 -0.96 -8.24
C THR A 29 -2.22 -1.38 -8.17
N TRP A 30 -2.73 -1.79 -7.01
CA TRP A 30 -4.14 -2.20 -6.85
C TRP A 30 -5.12 -1.11 -7.28
N ALA A 31 -4.79 0.14 -6.95
CA ALA A 31 -5.56 1.30 -7.37
C ALA A 31 -5.42 1.62 -8.87
N LYS A 32 -4.57 0.90 -9.62
CA LYS A 32 -4.27 1.15 -11.05
C LYS A 32 -3.86 2.60 -11.32
N THR A 33 -3.13 3.17 -10.37
CA THR A 33 -2.59 4.52 -10.45
C THR A 33 -1.29 4.50 -11.24
N PHE A 34 -0.50 3.45 -11.00
CA PHE A 34 0.79 3.23 -11.63
C PHE A 34 0.83 1.86 -12.27
N TYR A 35 1.53 1.80 -13.40
CA TYR A 35 1.83 0.62 -14.18
C TYR A 35 3.32 0.60 -14.49
N SER A 36 3.92 -0.58 -14.59
CA SER A 36 5.28 -0.72 -15.09
C SER A 36 5.49 -2.05 -15.80
N ARG A 37 6.50 -2.12 -16.66
CA ARG A 37 6.85 -3.31 -17.43
C ARG A 37 8.26 -3.77 -17.05
N PRO A 38 8.41 -4.66 -16.06
CA PRO A 38 9.71 -5.20 -15.71
C PRO A 38 10.30 -6.00 -16.88
N GLU A 39 11.62 -6.05 -16.99
CA GLU A 39 12.33 -6.94 -17.93
C GLU A 39 12.04 -8.40 -17.61
N LEU A 40 12.07 -8.76 -16.32
CA LEU A 40 11.71 -10.09 -15.82
C LEU A 40 10.79 -9.98 -14.62
N TYR A 41 9.73 -10.77 -14.65
CA TYR A 41 8.87 -11.06 -13.51
C TYR A 41 9.16 -12.47 -13.00
N ILE A 42 9.56 -12.59 -11.73
CA ILE A 42 10.19 -13.80 -11.20
C ILE A 42 9.42 -14.28 -9.98
N ARG A 43 9.08 -15.58 -9.94
CA ARG A 43 8.31 -16.23 -8.87
C ARG A 43 9.10 -17.39 -8.25
N PRO A 44 10.04 -17.11 -7.33
CA PRO A 44 10.83 -18.16 -6.69
C PRO A 44 9.98 -18.99 -5.72
N GLN A 45 10.32 -20.28 -5.57
CA GLN A 45 9.64 -21.21 -4.67
C GLN A 45 10.55 -21.79 -3.58
N SER A 46 11.83 -21.39 -3.58
CA SER A 46 12.80 -21.87 -2.59
C SER A 46 13.90 -20.85 -2.35
N ILE A 47 14.56 -20.99 -1.20
CA ILE A 47 15.74 -20.18 -0.85
C ILE A 47 16.85 -20.30 -1.90
N ALA A 48 17.07 -21.49 -2.45
CA ALA A 48 18.09 -21.70 -3.49
C ALA A 48 17.78 -20.89 -4.76
N GLU A 49 16.51 -20.76 -5.13
CA GLU A 49 16.08 -19.94 -6.26
C GLU A 49 16.28 -18.45 -5.99
N ILE A 50 15.97 -17.98 -4.77
CA ILE A 50 16.19 -16.59 -4.37
C ILE A 50 17.70 -16.27 -4.38
N GLN A 51 18.54 -17.17 -3.88
CA GLN A 51 20.00 -16.98 -3.88
C GLN A 51 20.58 -16.97 -5.30
N LYS A 52 20.10 -17.85 -6.17
CA LYS A 52 20.43 -17.86 -7.59
C LYS A 52 20.03 -16.54 -8.25
N LEU A 53 18.81 -16.09 -8.02
CA LEU A 53 18.26 -14.84 -8.53
C LEU A 53 19.12 -13.64 -8.15
N VAL A 54 19.47 -13.49 -6.87
CA VAL A 54 20.33 -12.39 -6.40
C VAL A 54 21.71 -12.45 -7.06
N THR A 55 22.28 -13.65 -7.17
CA THR A 55 23.58 -13.84 -7.82
C THR A 55 23.54 -13.47 -9.30
N LEU A 56 22.50 -13.88 -10.01
CA LEU A 56 22.32 -13.57 -11.43
C LEU A 56 22.07 -12.07 -11.64
N ALA A 57 21.21 -11.45 -10.82
CA ALA A 57 20.93 -10.02 -10.87
C ALA A 57 22.21 -9.20 -10.68
N ARG A 58 23.06 -9.59 -9.74
CA ARG A 58 24.38 -8.97 -9.51
C ARG A 58 25.28 -9.06 -10.75
N ARG A 59 25.42 -10.25 -11.34
CA ARG A 59 26.25 -10.46 -12.55
C ARG A 59 25.72 -9.69 -13.75
N CYS A 60 24.40 -9.63 -13.89
CA CYS A 60 23.73 -8.88 -14.94
C CYS A 60 23.61 -7.39 -14.63
N ARG A 61 24.02 -6.94 -13.44
CA ARG A 61 23.86 -5.56 -12.96
C ARG A 61 22.42 -5.06 -13.05
N ARG A 62 21.49 -5.84 -12.48
CA ARG A 62 20.06 -5.54 -12.45
C ARG A 62 19.62 -5.15 -11.05
N ARG A 63 18.74 -4.15 -10.99
CA ARG A 63 17.97 -3.82 -9.81
C ARG A 63 16.96 -4.92 -9.53
N LEU A 64 16.76 -5.25 -8.27
CA LEU A 64 15.71 -6.13 -7.78
C LEU A 64 14.62 -5.34 -7.04
N VAL A 65 13.37 -5.69 -7.30
CA VAL A 65 12.21 -5.15 -6.58
C VAL A 65 11.34 -6.30 -6.11
N THR A 66 11.01 -6.32 -4.83
CA THR A 66 10.08 -7.31 -4.27
C THR A 66 8.67 -6.73 -4.22
N VAL A 67 7.68 -7.51 -4.65
CA VAL A 67 6.26 -7.13 -4.61
C VAL A 67 5.41 -8.25 -4.03
N GLY A 68 4.45 -7.88 -3.19
CA GLY A 68 3.34 -8.73 -2.80
C GLY A 68 2.15 -8.54 -3.74
N SER A 69 1.06 -7.94 -3.26
CA SER A 69 -0.20 -7.79 -4.03
C SER A 69 -0.27 -6.48 -4.82
N GLY A 70 0.81 -5.71 -4.86
CA GLY A 70 0.78 -4.36 -5.42
C GLY A 70 -0.23 -3.43 -4.73
N HIS A 71 -0.69 -3.74 -3.51
CA HIS A 71 -1.83 -3.04 -2.89
C HIS A 71 -1.52 -1.59 -2.48
N SER A 72 -0.25 -1.30 -2.22
CA SER A 72 0.20 0.06 -1.95
C SER A 72 -0.12 0.97 -3.16
N PRO A 73 -0.79 2.12 -2.96
CA PRO A 73 -1.00 3.08 -4.04
C PRO A 73 0.27 3.84 -4.45
N SER A 74 1.39 3.63 -3.75
CA SER A 74 2.70 4.22 -4.07
C SER A 74 3.37 3.56 -5.28
N ASP A 75 4.17 4.32 -6.03
CA ASP A 75 5.02 3.83 -7.12
C ASP A 75 6.30 3.11 -6.65
N LEU A 76 6.44 2.84 -5.34
CA LEU A 76 7.57 2.12 -4.73
C LEU A 76 7.93 0.79 -5.44
N THR A 77 6.92 0.06 -5.94
CA THR A 77 7.10 -1.24 -6.61
C THR A 77 7.29 -1.14 -8.13
N CYS A 78 7.28 0.07 -8.69
CA CYS A 78 7.49 0.26 -10.12
C CYS A 78 8.95 0.02 -10.49
N THR A 79 9.15 -0.72 -11.58
CA THR A 79 10.48 -0.99 -12.16
C THR A 79 10.37 -1.40 -13.63
N SER A 80 11.43 -1.11 -14.38
CA SER A 80 11.73 -1.66 -15.71
C SER A 80 12.82 -2.72 -15.65
N SER A 81 13.41 -2.96 -14.47
CA SER A 81 14.37 -4.03 -14.17
C SER A 81 13.62 -5.31 -13.74
N TRP A 82 14.06 -6.01 -12.70
CA TRP A 82 13.50 -7.29 -12.29
C TRP A 82 12.54 -7.13 -11.12
N LEU A 83 11.35 -7.68 -11.29
CA LEU A 83 10.29 -7.69 -10.30
C LEU A 83 10.11 -9.11 -9.75
N ILE A 84 10.11 -9.25 -8.44
CA ILE A 84 10.11 -10.52 -7.72
C ILE A 84 8.81 -10.59 -6.92
N ASN A 85 7.99 -11.58 -7.20
CA ASN A 85 6.78 -11.84 -6.43
C ASN A 85 6.98 -13.12 -5.61
N LEU A 86 6.72 -13.04 -4.31
CA LEU A 86 6.95 -14.14 -3.37
C LEU A 86 5.69 -14.96 -3.09
N ASP A 87 4.62 -14.84 -3.87
CA ASP A 87 3.34 -15.52 -3.57
C ASP A 87 3.45 -17.04 -3.57
N ASP A 88 4.41 -17.61 -4.31
CA ASP A 88 4.69 -19.05 -4.31
C ASP A 88 5.72 -19.47 -3.23
N PHE A 89 6.12 -18.53 -2.36
CA PHE A 89 7.03 -18.68 -1.24
C PHE A 89 6.30 -18.27 0.06
N ASN A 90 5.27 -19.04 0.40
CA ASN A 90 4.22 -18.69 1.36
C ASN A 90 3.94 -19.76 2.43
N ARG A 91 4.86 -20.71 2.64
CA ARG A 91 4.63 -21.83 3.56
C ARG A 91 4.65 -21.38 5.02
N VAL A 92 3.82 -22.04 5.83
CA VAL A 92 3.96 -22.02 7.29
C VAL A 92 5.04 -23.03 7.67
N LEU A 93 6.12 -22.54 8.28
CA LEU A 93 7.30 -23.36 8.61
C LEU A 93 7.18 -23.98 10.01
N HIS A 94 6.59 -23.25 10.96
CA HIS A 94 6.44 -23.71 12.34
C HIS A 94 5.29 -23.00 13.04
N ILE A 95 4.51 -23.72 13.85
CA ILE A 95 3.51 -23.17 14.78
C ILE A 95 3.70 -23.85 16.14
N ASP A 96 4.04 -23.08 17.15
CA ASP A 96 4.05 -23.51 18.55
C ASP A 96 2.74 -23.09 19.22
N ARG A 97 1.97 -24.06 19.72
CA ARG A 97 0.69 -23.80 20.40
C ARG A 97 0.83 -23.44 21.87
N GLU A 98 1.97 -23.72 22.49
CA GLU A 98 2.24 -23.40 23.89
C GLU A 98 2.80 -21.99 24.01
N THR A 99 3.76 -21.62 23.15
CA THR A 99 4.36 -20.28 23.15
C THR A 99 3.64 -19.29 22.23
N HIS A 100 2.74 -19.78 21.37
CA HIS A 100 2.07 -19.02 20.30
C HIS A 100 3.04 -18.36 19.31
N VAL A 101 4.26 -18.90 19.18
CA VAL A 101 5.26 -18.42 18.23
C VAL A 101 5.08 -19.12 16.89
N VAL A 102 5.01 -18.33 15.82
CA VAL A 102 4.74 -18.80 14.46
C VAL A 102 5.81 -18.31 13.51
N THR A 103 6.35 -19.20 12.68
CA THR A 103 7.34 -18.87 11.64
C THR A 103 6.78 -19.20 10.27
N VAL A 104 6.84 -18.23 9.36
CA VAL A 104 6.30 -18.32 8.00
C VAL A 104 7.26 -17.77 6.96
N GLU A 105 7.12 -18.23 5.73
CA GLU A 105 7.75 -17.61 4.58
C GLU A 105 7.11 -16.24 4.26
N ALA A 106 7.93 -15.28 3.87
CA ALA A 106 7.59 -13.87 3.76
C ALA A 106 6.49 -13.53 2.74
N GLY A 107 6.25 -14.42 1.78
CA GLY A 107 5.24 -14.25 0.73
C GLY A 107 3.81 -14.52 1.17
N ILE A 108 3.60 -15.16 2.33
CA ILE A 108 2.26 -15.51 2.80
C ILE A 108 1.38 -14.26 2.93
N ARG A 109 0.14 -14.34 2.42
CA ARG A 109 -0.85 -13.27 2.56
C ARG A 109 -1.43 -13.29 3.97
N LEU A 110 -1.80 -12.12 4.49
CA LEU A 110 -2.41 -12.01 5.81
C LEU A 110 -3.71 -12.83 5.91
N ARG A 111 -4.49 -12.93 4.82
CA ARG A 111 -5.67 -13.80 4.75
C ARG A 111 -5.32 -15.27 4.97
N ASP A 112 -4.31 -15.77 4.27
CA ASP A 112 -3.93 -17.17 4.28
C ASP A 112 -3.29 -17.49 5.64
N LEU A 113 -2.41 -16.62 6.13
CA LEU A 113 -1.86 -16.69 7.48
C LEU A 113 -2.96 -16.74 8.53
N GLY A 114 -3.95 -15.85 8.45
CA GLY A 114 -5.08 -15.82 9.38
C GLY A 114 -5.86 -17.14 9.40
N CYS A 115 -6.19 -17.69 8.22
CA CYS A 115 -6.85 -19.01 8.13
C CYS A 115 -6.00 -20.13 8.74
N ARG A 116 -4.68 -20.16 8.46
CA ARG A 116 -3.77 -21.16 9.02
C ARG A 116 -3.63 -21.03 10.55
N LEU A 117 -3.62 -19.81 11.10
CA LEU A 117 -3.59 -19.58 12.54
C LEU A 117 -4.88 -20.07 13.22
N GLU A 118 -6.03 -19.79 12.61
CA GLU A 118 -7.34 -20.20 13.14
C GLU A 118 -7.47 -21.72 13.30
N GLU A 119 -6.91 -22.51 12.37
CA GLU A 119 -6.84 -23.98 12.46
C GLU A 119 -6.14 -24.48 13.75
N HIS A 120 -5.24 -23.67 14.31
CA HIS A 120 -4.51 -23.97 15.54
C HIS A 120 -5.05 -23.25 16.78
N GLY A 121 -6.16 -22.50 16.64
CA GLY A 121 -6.77 -21.71 17.71
C GLY A 121 -6.01 -20.40 17.99
N LEU A 122 -5.31 -19.86 17.00
CA LEU A 122 -4.51 -18.64 17.09
C LEU A 122 -5.04 -17.53 16.16
N THR A 123 -4.63 -16.29 16.39
CA THR A 123 -4.88 -15.13 15.52
C THR A 123 -3.78 -14.08 15.72
N LEU A 124 -3.74 -13.08 14.84
CA LEU A 124 -2.93 -11.88 15.04
C LEU A 124 -3.66 -10.88 15.94
N SER A 125 -2.91 -10.17 16.79
CA SER A 125 -3.50 -9.24 17.78
C SER A 125 -4.12 -7.99 17.20
N ASN A 126 -3.52 -7.49 16.13
CA ASN A 126 -3.99 -6.33 15.42
C ASN A 126 -3.82 -6.57 13.93
N LEU A 127 -4.79 -6.12 13.15
CA LEU A 127 -4.77 -6.20 11.69
C LEU A 127 -5.01 -4.81 11.11
N GLY A 128 -4.40 -4.56 9.95
CA GLY A 128 -4.81 -3.46 9.09
C GLY A 128 -6.23 -3.71 8.54
N SER A 129 -6.76 -2.71 7.83
CA SER A 129 -8.11 -2.81 7.26
C SER A 129 -8.23 -3.83 6.10
N ILE A 130 -7.13 -4.45 5.67
CA ILE A 130 -7.04 -5.30 4.46
C ILE A 130 -6.10 -6.48 4.74
N ASP A 131 -6.45 -7.67 4.26
CA ASP A 131 -5.70 -8.92 4.47
C ASP A 131 -5.09 -9.51 3.17
N SER A 132 -5.33 -8.88 2.02
CA SER A 132 -4.71 -9.24 0.74
C SER A 132 -3.20 -8.97 0.67
N GLN A 133 -2.65 -8.22 1.63
CA GLN A 133 -1.23 -7.87 1.70
C GLN A 133 -0.39 -9.11 2.09
N SER A 134 0.81 -9.24 1.53
CA SER A 134 1.83 -10.17 2.05
C SER A 134 2.30 -9.69 3.42
N ILE A 135 2.63 -10.60 4.35
CA ILE A 135 3.15 -10.25 5.68
C ILE A 135 4.38 -9.34 5.59
N ALA A 136 5.32 -9.64 4.69
CA ALA A 136 6.53 -8.83 4.52
C ALA A 136 6.23 -7.42 4.01
N GLY A 137 5.33 -7.27 3.03
CA GLY A 137 4.90 -5.96 2.54
C GLY A 137 4.16 -5.12 3.57
N ALA A 138 3.36 -5.76 4.45
CA ALA A 138 2.67 -5.09 5.54
C ALA A 138 3.65 -4.56 6.61
N ILE A 139 4.66 -5.36 6.96
CA ILE A 139 5.73 -4.95 7.87
C ILE A 139 6.56 -3.82 7.22
N ALA A 140 7.07 -4.03 6.00
CA ALA A 140 8.00 -3.14 5.32
C ALA A 140 7.51 -1.70 5.12
N THR A 141 6.20 -1.47 5.24
CA THR A 141 5.57 -0.15 5.04
C THR A 141 4.84 0.38 6.28
N GLY A 142 5.00 -0.27 7.44
CA GLY A 142 4.46 0.19 8.72
C GLY A 142 2.95 0.05 8.87
N THR A 143 2.35 -1.05 8.38
CA THR A 143 0.91 -1.31 8.56
C THR A 143 0.51 -1.24 10.03
N HIS A 144 -0.64 -0.61 10.30
CA HIS A 144 -1.26 -0.53 11.62
C HIS A 144 -2.78 -0.71 11.53
N GLY A 145 -3.37 -1.13 12.64
CA GLY A 145 -4.82 -1.17 12.84
C GLY A 145 -5.37 0.14 13.41
N SER A 146 -6.40 0.03 14.26
CA SER A 146 -6.96 1.18 14.98
C SER A 146 -7.28 0.82 16.42
N SER A 147 -6.31 1.02 17.32
CA SER A 147 -6.39 0.69 18.73
C SER A 147 -5.35 1.47 19.52
N LEU A 148 -5.68 1.92 20.73
CA LEU A 148 -4.68 2.44 21.66
C LEU A 148 -3.93 1.34 22.43
N ARG A 149 -4.28 0.05 22.27
CA ARG A 149 -3.57 -1.07 22.91
C ARG A 149 -2.47 -1.66 22.05
N HIS A 150 -2.40 -1.25 20.79
CA HIS A 150 -1.53 -1.84 19.78
C HIS A 150 -0.90 -0.73 18.94
N GLY A 151 0.37 -0.87 18.58
CA GLY A 151 1.03 0.02 17.64
C GLY A 151 1.00 -0.54 16.22
N LEU A 152 2.18 -0.58 15.59
CA LEU A 152 2.34 -1.16 14.26
C LEU A 152 2.20 -2.68 14.30
N LEU A 153 1.81 -3.29 13.18
CA LEU A 153 1.79 -4.75 13.02
C LEU A 153 3.17 -5.37 13.33
N SER A 154 4.25 -4.64 13.04
CA SER A 154 5.63 -5.07 13.30
C SER A 154 5.92 -5.32 14.78
N GLU A 155 5.09 -4.85 15.71
CA GLU A 155 5.24 -5.14 17.14
C GLU A 155 5.08 -6.62 17.49
N CYS A 156 4.39 -7.43 16.68
CA CYS A 156 4.32 -8.86 16.92
C CYS A 156 5.52 -9.63 16.34
N VAL A 157 6.43 -8.97 15.61
CA VAL A 157 7.57 -9.63 14.98
C VAL A 157 8.67 -9.90 16.01
N ILE A 158 9.08 -11.17 16.12
CA ILE A 158 10.15 -11.63 17.00
C ILE A 158 11.51 -11.62 16.25
N SER A 159 11.51 -12.06 15.00
CA SER A 159 12.70 -12.07 14.15
C SER A 159 12.36 -12.10 12.66
N LEU A 160 13.32 -11.66 11.85
CA LEU A 160 13.27 -11.68 10.39
C LEU A 160 14.52 -12.37 9.85
N THR A 161 14.39 -13.03 8.70
CA THR A 161 15.54 -13.49 7.90
C THR A 161 15.50 -12.82 6.54
N LEU A 162 16.63 -12.24 6.12
CA LEU A 162 16.76 -11.50 4.87
C LEU A 162 17.82 -12.15 3.97
N MET A 163 17.54 -12.23 2.67
CA MET A 163 18.54 -12.42 1.63
C MET A 163 19.11 -11.06 1.22
N LEU A 164 20.40 -10.85 1.51
CA LEU A 164 21.09 -9.60 1.22
C LEU A 164 21.61 -9.53 -0.23
N SER A 165 22.06 -8.35 -0.67
CA SER A 165 22.58 -8.09 -2.02
C SER A 165 23.76 -8.99 -2.43
N ASN A 166 24.53 -9.46 -1.44
CA ASN A 166 25.68 -10.35 -1.62
C ASN A 166 25.30 -11.85 -1.70
N GLY A 167 24.02 -12.18 -1.51
CA GLY A 167 23.50 -13.55 -1.53
C GLY A 167 23.60 -14.29 -0.19
N GLN A 168 23.96 -13.61 0.91
CA GLN A 168 23.93 -14.18 2.26
C GLN A 168 22.53 -14.10 2.88
N LEU A 169 22.16 -15.14 3.62
CA LEU A 169 21.01 -15.14 4.51
C LEU A 169 21.42 -14.65 5.88
N VAL A 170 20.78 -13.59 6.35
CA VAL A 170 21.04 -13.00 7.66
C VAL A 170 19.76 -12.96 8.47
N ARG A 171 19.79 -13.59 9.65
CA ARG A 171 18.72 -13.52 10.65
C ARG A 171 18.96 -12.32 11.56
N CYS A 172 17.91 -11.58 11.89
CA CYS A 172 17.94 -10.48 12.83
C CYS A 172 16.73 -10.49 13.78
N SER A 173 16.94 -10.05 15.01
CA SER A 173 15.97 -9.97 16.10
C SER A 173 16.35 -8.82 17.06
N ALA A 174 15.58 -8.63 18.12
CA ALA A 174 15.91 -7.68 19.19
C ALA A 174 17.31 -7.90 19.82
N THR A 175 17.82 -9.14 19.78
CA THR A 175 19.06 -9.56 20.46
C THR A 175 20.17 -9.97 19.49
N SER A 176 19.87 -10.13 18.19
CA SER A 176 20.81 -10.54 17.15
C SER A 176 20.69 -9.60 15.96
N ASN A 177 21.78 -8.93 15.57
CA ASN A 177 21.75 -7.88 14.53
C ASN A 177 20.64 -6.83 14.77
N PRO A 178 20.61 -6.16 15.94
CA PRO A 178 19.49 -5.31 16.35
C PRO A 178 19.27 -4.11 15.43
N ASP A 179 20.33 -3.53 14.87
CA ASP A 179 20.22 -2.42 13.93
C ASP A 179 19.56 -2.87 12.62
N LEU A 180 19.97 -4.03 12.08
CA LEU A 180 19.33 -4.62 10.92
C LEU A 180 17.86 -4.96 11.21
N PHE A 181 17.56 -5.47 12.40
CA PHE A 181 16.19 -5.75 12.80
C PHE A 181 15.33 -4.48 12.81
N ARG A 182 15.77 -3.42 13.50
CA ARG A 182 15.05 -2.13 13.55
C ARG A 182 14.89 -1.49 12.17
N ALA A 183 15.87 -1.65 11.27
CA ALA A 183 15.75 -1.19 9.90
C ALA A 183 14.78 -2.04 9.07
N ALA A 184 14.80 -3.36 9.25
CA ALA A 184 13.98 -4.31 8.49
C ALA A 184 12.50 -4.27 8.85
N LEU A 185 12.14 -3.87 10.08
CA LEU A 185 10.74 -3.69 10.48
C LEU A 185 10.02 -2.60 9.66
N ILE A 186 10.75 -1.66 9.05
CA ILE A 186 10.26 -0.78 7.97
C ILE A 186 11.37 -0.67 6.92
N SER A 187 11.50 -1.73 6.11
CA SER A 187 12.60 -1.87 5.14
C SER A 187 12.40 -1.08 3.86
N LEU A 188 11.16 -0.70 3.53
CA LEU A 188 10.77 -0.09 2.25
C LEU A 188 11.21 -0.91 1.02
N GLY A 189 11.58 -2.18 1.20
CA GLY A 189 12.15 -3.02 0.15
C GLY A 189 13.60 -2.67 -0.24
N ALA A 190 14.31 -1.84 0.55
CA ALA A 190 15.63 -1.30 0.21
C ALA A 190 16.83 -2.03 0.84
N LEU A 191 16.59 -2.98 1.74
CA LEU A 191 17.65 -3.64 2.54
C LEU A 191 18.02 -5.04 2.02
N GLY A 192 17.11 -5.67 1.27
CA GLY A 192 17.17 -7.09 0.94
C GLY A 192 15.78 -7.69 0.76
N ILE A 193 15.76 -8.98 0.40
CA ILE A 193 14.52 -9.74 0.28
C ILE A 193 14.25 -10.40 1.63
N VAL A 194 13.22 -9.96 2.37
CA VAL A 194 12.74 -10.68 3.54
C VAL A 194 12.20 -12.03 3.07
N VAL A 195 12.72 -13.13 3.64
CA VAL A 195 12.33 -14.49 3.26
C VAL A 195 11.60 -15.23 4.38
N GLU A 196 11.86 -14.93 5.64
CA GLU A 196 11.20 -15.57 6.78
C GLU A 196 10.79 -14.52 7.81
N VAL A 197 9.63 -14.73 8.42
CA VAL A 197 9.11 -13.90 9.51
C VAL A 197 8.68 -14.80 10.65
N THR A 198 9.19 -14.53 11.86
CA THR A 198 8.72 -15.15 13.10
C THR A 198 7.89 -14.14 13.89
N LEU A 199 6.69 -14.52 14.30
CA LEU A 199 5.65 -13.68 14.90
C LEU A 199 5.18 -14.25 16.24
N GLN A 200 4.79 -13.37 17.16
CA GLN A 200 3.98 -13.69 18.33
C GLN A 200 2.50 -13.62 17.94
N ALA A 201 1.82 -14.75 17.86
CA ALA A 201 0.37 -14.82 17.76
C ALA A 201 -0.28 -14.78 19.16
N GLU A 202 -1.60 -14.66 19.18
CA GLU A 202 -2.40 -14.80 20.40
C GLU A 202 -3.53 -15.83 20.22
N PRO A 203 -4.14 -16.33 21.31
CA PRO A 203 -5.32 -17.19 21.21
C PRO A 203 -6.42 -16.52 20.39
N THR A 204 -7.11 -17.32 19.56
CA THR A 204 -8.21 -16.81 18.74
C THR A 204 -9.31 -16.18 19.60
N PHE A 205 -9.88 -15.09 19.10
CA PHE A 205 -10.95 -14.37 19.78
C PHE A 205 -12.00 -13.88 18.77
N LYS A 206 -13.20 -13.61 19.28
CA LYS A 206 -14.27 -12.93 18.53
C LYS A 206 -14.30 -11.47 18.93
N VAL A 207 -14.78 -10.62 18.03
CA VAL A 207 -15.04 -9.21 18.31
C VAL A 207 -16.53 -8.93 18.21
N ALA A 208 -17.09 -8.25 19.22
CA ALA A 208 -18.41 -7.62 19.10
C ALA A 208 -18.18 -6.18 18.69
N TRP A 209 -18.68 -5.80 17.52
CA TRP A 209 -18.57 -4.42 17.05
C TRP A 209 -19.92 -3.74 16.95
N ARG A 210 -19.88 -2.43 17.12
CA ARG A 210 -21.04 -1.54 16.99
C ARG A 210 -20.62 -0.29 16.24
N GLN A 211 -21.53 0.19 15.39
CA GLN A 211 -21.30 1.34 14.52
C GLN A 211 -22.53 2.23 14.46
N MET A 212 -22.31 3.54 14.52
CA MET A 212 -23.37 4.53 14.43
C MET A 212 -22.86 5.89 13.94
N ARG A 213 -23.76 6.69 13.38
CA ARG A 213 -23.53 8.09 13.04
C ARG A 213 -23.67 8.97 14.29
N ARG A 214 -22.68 9.85 14.54
CA ARG A 214 -22.69 10.83 15.65
C ARG A 214 -22.40 12.25 15.13
N PRO A 215 -22.88 13.31 15.82
CA PRO A 215 -22.49 14.68 15.50
C PRO A 215 -20.97 14.88 15.69
N LEU A 216 -20.32 15.61 14.79
CA LEU A 216 -18.88 15.85 14.89
C LEU A 216 -18.52 16.59 16.19
N SER A 217 -19.35 17.52 16.63
CA SER A 217 -19.17 18.24 17.89
C SER A 217 -19.09 17.32 19.11
N SER A 218 -19.89 16.25 19.14
CA SER A 218 -19.86 15.26 20.22
C SER A 218 -18.58 14.43 20.18
N VAL A 219 -18.15 14.02 18.99
CA VAL A 219 -16.88 13.28 18.81
C VAL A 219 -15.68 14.13 19.24
N LEU A 220 -15.66 15.41 18.87
CA LEU A 220 -14.59 16.34 19.27
C LEU A 220 -14.61 16.64 20.77
N ALA A 221 -15.79 16.76 21.38
CA ALA A 221 -15.93 16.97 22.83
C ALA A 221 -15.40 15.78 23.65
N GLU A 222 -15.60 14.55 23.15
CA GLU A 222 -15.14 13.31 23.82
C GLU A 222 -13.70 12.92 23.49
N TRP A 223 -13.05 13.65 22.57
CA TRP A 223 -11.76 13.27 22.00
C TRP A 223 -10.69 13.02 23.07
N SER A 224 -10.61 13.90 24.07
CA SER A 224 -9.63 13.81 25.16
C SER A 224 -10.17 13.13 26.42
N SER A 225 -11.48 12.86 26.49
CA SER A 225 -12.14 12.40 27.72
C SER A 225 -12.56 10.93 27.70
N GLY A 226 -12.29 10.20 26.62
CA GLY A 226 -12.49 8.76 26.59
C GLY A 226 -12.91 8.14 25.26
N LEU A 227 -13.07 8.91 24.17
CA LEU A 227 -13.46 8.36 22.87
C LEU A 227 -12.58 7.17 22.47
N TRP A 228 -11.25 7.35 22.54
CA TRP A 228 -10.26 6.38 22.06
C TRP A 228 -9.98 5.25 23.05
N THR A 229 -10.33 5.41 24.32
CA THR A 229 -10.14 4.41 25.38
C THR A 229 -11.44 3.69 25.73
N SER A 230 -12.55 4.03 25.07
CA SER A 230 -13.88 3.45 25.32
C SER A 230 -13.94 1.96 25.03
N HIS A 231 -13.19 1.51 24.03
CA HIS A 231 -13.13 0.14 23.54
C HIS A 231 -11.71 -0.20 23.10
N GLU A 232 -11.39 -1.49 22.96
CA GLU A 232 -10.08 -1.91 22.46
C GLU A 232 -9.82 -1.42 21.04
N PHE A 233 -10.81 -1.49 20.15
CA PHE A 233 -10.72 -0.99 18.79
C PHE A 233 -11.70 0.14 18.57
N VAL A 234 -11.23 1.28 18.04
CA VAL A 234 -12.06 2.47 17.76
C VAL A 234 -11.65 3.05 16.42
N ARG A 235 -12.63 3.32 15.54
CA ARG A 235 -12.44 3.93 14.22
C ARG A 235 -13.46 5.04 14.03
N VAL A 236 -13.03 6.13 13.42
CA VAL A 236 -13.90 7.26 13.10
C VAL A 236 -13.78 7.59 11.62
N TRP A 237 -14.90 7.66 10.91
CA TRP A 237 -14.95 8.20 9.55
C TRP A 237 -15.60 9.57 9.62
N TRP A 238 -14.79 10.60 9.45
CA TRP A 238 -15.26 11.97 9.46
C TRP A 238 -15.83 12.35 8.10
N MET A 239 -17.03 12.95 8.13
CA MET A 239 -17.82 13.33 6.97
C MET A 239 -17.88 14.87 6.91
N PRO A 240 -17.05 15.54 6.08
CA PRO A 240 -16.88 16.99 6.15
C PRO A 240 -18.19 17.77 5.96
N TYR A 241 -18.98 17.46 4.93
CA TYR A 241 -20.21 18.21 4.60
C TYR A 241 -21.34 18.04 5.61
N GLU A 242 -21.42 16.88 6.25
CA GLU A 242 -22.55 16.53 7.11
C GLU A 242 -22.33 16.93 8.57
N LYS A 243 -21.18 17.55 8.91
CA LYS A 243 -20.77 17.89 10.28
C LYS A 243 -20.98 16.72 11.25
N SER A 244 -20.74 15.52 10.76
CA SER A 244 -20.95 14.27 11.47
C SER A 244 -19.78 13.32 11.23
N ALA A 245 -19.72 12.27 12.05
CA ALA A 245 -18.77 11.20 11.87
C ALA A 245 -19.45 9.87 12.15
N ILE A 246 -18.99 8.83 11.46
CA ILE A 246 -19.39 7.46 11.75
C ILE A 246 -18.37 6.89 12.72
N VAL A 247 -18.84 6.48 13.89
CA VAL A 247 -18.01 5.89 14.94
C VAL A 247 -18.26 4.39 14.95
N TRP A 248 -17.21 3.61 14.76
CA TRP A 248 -17.20 2.17 14.91
C TRP A 248 -16.27 1.81 16.06
N HIS A 249 -16.70 0.86 16.87
CA HIS A 249 -15.91 0.38 17.99
C HIS A 249 -16.15 -1.10 18.21
N ALA A 250 -15.17 -1.80 18.78
CA ALA A 250 -15.26 -3.23 19.06
C ALA A 250 -14.42 -3.66 20.27
N ASP A 251 -14.89 -4.72 20.93
CA ASP A 251 -14.17 -5.42 22.00
C ASP A 251 -14.15 -6.92 21.78
N LYS A 252 -13.13 -7.58 22.36
CA LYS A 252 -13.07 -9.04 22.46
C LYS A 252 -14.29 -9.56 23.22
N THR A 253 -14.90 -10.62 22.73
CA THR A 253 -16.16 -11.13 23.28
C THR A 253 -16.29 -12.65 23.23
N ASN A 254 -17.12 -13.19 24.12
CA ASN A 254 -17.55 -14.59 24.10
C ASN A 254 -18.96 -14.78 23.53
N LEU A 255 -19.66 -13.70 23.17
CA LEU A 255 -21.01 -13.74 22.60
C LEU A 255 -21.09 -14.64 21.35
N PRO A 256 -22.25 -15.27 21.07
CA PRO A 256 -22.42 -16.07 19.86
C PRO A 256 -22.22 -15.22 18.60
N LEU A 257 -21.73 -15.86 17.53
CA LEU A 257 -21.54 -15.18 16.24
C LEU A 257 -22.86 -14.61 15.73
N ARG A 258 -22.81 -13.39 15.23
CA ARG A 258 -23.93 -12.68 14.63
C ARG A 258 -23.43 -12.00 13.38
N LYS A 259 -23.98 -12.40 12.24
CA LYS A 259 -23.60 -11.85 10.94
C LYS A 259 -23.84 -10.33 10.89
N PRO A 260 -22.98 -9.60 10.17
CA PRO A 260 -23.15 -8.17 9.99
C PRO A 260 -24.41 -7.87 9.16
N PRO A 261 -25.09 -6.73 9.42
CA PRO A 261 -26.20 -6.31 8.58
C PRO A 261 -25.70 -6.01 7.17
N LYS A 262 -26.57 -6.22 6.17
CA LYS A 262 -26.25 -5.86 4.78
C LYS A 262 -26.09 -4.34 4.66
N THR A 263 -25.12 -3.93 3.85
CA THR A 263 -24.76 -2.52 3.64
C THR A 263 -25.21 -2.09 2.24
N PHE A 264 -25.73 -0.86 2.11
CA PHE A 264 -26.29 -0.35 0.85
C PHE A 264 -25.26 -0.41 -0.29
N TYR A 265 -24.10 0.24 -0.13
CA TYR A 265 -23.07 0.22 -1.18
C TYR A 265 -22.25 -1.07 -1.21
N GLY A 266 -22.36 -1.93 -0.19
CA GLY A 266 -21.76 -3.27 -0.21
C GLY A 266 -22.57 -4.26 -1.04
N GLU A 267 -23.83 -3.94 -1.36
CA GLU A 267 -24.63 -4.69 -2.31
C GLU A 267 -24.37 -4.21 -3.74
N ARG A 268 -24.53 -5.12 -4.71
CA ARG A 268 -24.26 -4.88 -6.14
C ARG A 268 -24.97 -3.64 -6.69
N ILE A 269 -26.21 -3.40 -6.30
CA ILE A 269 -26.99 -2.27 -6.79
C ILE A 269 -26.44 -0.95 -6.21
N GLY A 270 -26.26 -0.87 -4.88
CA GLY A 270 -25.75 0.35 -4.25
C GLY A 270 -24.30 0.66 -4.64
N TYR A 271 -23.48 -0.38 -4.87
CA TYR A 271 -22.15 -0.24 -5.46
C TYR A 271 -22.21 0.52 -6.79
N HIS A 272 -23.01 0.05 -7.76
CA HIS A 272 -23.09 0.72 -9.05
C HIS A 272 -23.75 2.10 -8.97
N ILE A 273 -24.72 2.31 -8.07
CA ILE A 273 -25.32 3.64 -7.86
C ILE A 273 -24.24 4.63 -7.40
N TYR A 274 -23.51 4.30 -6.34
CA TYR A 274 -22.50 5.22 -5.81
C TYR A 274 -21.35 5.44 -6.80
N HIS A 275 -20.87 4.38 -7.47
CA HIS A 275 -19.81 4.49 -8.48
C HIS A 275 -20.18 5.42 -9.64
N ASN A 276 -21.42 5.33 -10.13
CA ASN A 276 -21.92 6.21 -11.20
C ASN A 276 -22.15 7.65 -10.72
N LEU A 277 -22.63 7.85 -9.49
CA LEU A 277 -22.79 9.18 -8.92
C LEU A 277 -21.43 9.90 -8.74
N LEU A 278 -20.40 9.17 -8.31
CA LEU A 278 -19.01 9.66 -8.28
C LEU A 278 -18.49 9.95 -9.68
N ALA A 279 -18.79 9.10 -10.68
CA ALA A 279 -18.39 9.37 -12.05
C ALA A 279 -19.04 10.64 -12.60
N LEU A 280 -20.32 10.86 -12.30
CA LEU A 280 -21.05 12.07 -12.68
C LEU A 280 -20.49 13.30 -11.96
N SER A 281 -20.10 13.17 -10.70
CA SER A 281 -19.55 14.28 -9.93
C SER A 281 -18.18 14.74 -10.42
N ASN A 282 -17.41 13.89 -11.12
CA ASN A 282 -16.20 14.36 -11.82
C ASN A 282 -16.51 15.43 -12.89
N TYR A 283 -17.72 15.44 -13.47
CA TYR A 283 -18.16 16.45 -14.44
C TYR A 283 -18.96 17.58 -13.79
N PHE A 284 -19.69 17.29 -12.73
CA PHE A 284 -20.49 18.27 -11.98
C PHE A 284 -20.15 18.24 -10.48
N PRO A 285 -18.96 18.70 -10.04
CA PRO A 285 -18.48 18.47 -8.68
C PRO A 285 -19.40 18.99 -7.57
N ARG A 286 -20.19 20.03 -7.86
CA ARG A 286 -21.16 20.65 -6.94
C ARG A 286 -22.26 19.69 -6.44
N ILE A 287 -22.47 18.54 -7.10
CA ILE A 287 -23.46 17.55 -6.63
C ILE A 287 -22.92 16.69 -5.48
N LEU A 288 -21.60 16.69 -5.22
CA LEU A 288 -20.98 15.81 -4.24
C LEU A 288 -21.63 15.87 -2.84
N PRO A 289 -21.87 17.05 -2.23
CA PRO A 289 -22.51 17.09 -0.91
C PRO A 289 -23.86 16.36 -0.85
N TRP A 290 -24.65 16.44 -1.93
CA TRP A 290 -25.91 15.71 -2.03
C TRP A 290 -25.69 14.20 -2.22
N VAL A 291 -24.72 13.81 -3.06
CA VAL A 291 -24.34 12.39 -3.26
C VAL A 291 -23.93 11.76 -1.94
N GLU A 292 -23.06 12.43 -1.18
CA GLU A 292 -22.58 11.98 0.13
C GLU A 292 -23.74 11.81 1.10
N TRP A 293 -24.57 12.85 1.26
CA TRP A 293 -25.76 12.81 2.11
C TRP A 293 -26.70 11.67 1.73
N PHE A 294 -26.93 11.43 0.44
CA PHE A 294 -27.81 10.39 -0.05
C PHE A 294 -27.25 8.99 0.22
N VAL A 295 -26.01 8.72 -0.21
CA VAL A 295 -25.38 7.41 -0.12
C VAL A 295 -25.12 7.03 1.34
N PHE A 296 -24.57 7.94 2.13
CA PHE A 296 -24.30 7.69 3.54
C PHE A 296 -25.54 7.78 4.42
N GLY A 297 -26.58 8.50 3.99
CA GLY A 297 -27.90 8.44 4.61
C GLY A 297 -28.57 7.08 4.45
N LEU A 298 -28.46 6.45 3.27
CA LEU A 298 -28.94 5.09 3.04
C LEU A 298 -28.11 4.04 3.79
N GLN A 299 -26.80 4.26 3.90
CA GLN A 299 -25.88 3.33 4.56
C GLN A 299 -25.95 3.39 6.10
N TYR A 300 -25.93 4.59 6.68
CA TYR A 300 -25.76 4.81 8.13
C TYR A 300 -26.95 5.51 8.78
N GLY A 301 -28.04 5.71 8.04
CA GLY A 301 -29.18 6.51 8.45
C GLY A 301 -28.96 8.01 8.23
N PHE A 302 -30.06 8.71 7.93
CA PHE A 302 -30.09 10.16 7.70
C PHE A 302 -30.05 11.01 8.98
N LYS A 303 -30.17 10.38 10.16
CA LYS A 303 -30.23 11.08 11.44
C LYS A 303 -29.20 10.46 12.38
N ALA A 304 -28.45 11.30 13.09
CA ALA A 304 -27.49 10.86 14.09
C ALA A 304 -28.18 9.97 15.15
N GLU A 305 -27.46 8.94 15.60
CA GLU A 305 -27.83 8.04 16.70
C GLU A 305 -29.14 7.23 16.49
N LYS A 306 -29.79 7.36 15.33
CA LYS A 306 -31.05 6.66 15.02
C LYS A 306 -30.83 5.26 14.46
N THR A 307 -29.80 5.08 13.66
CA THR A 307 -29.44 3.80 13.05
C THR A 307 -28.17 3.29 13.70
N VAL A 308 -28.26 2.10 14.29
CA VAL A 308 -27.14 1.40 14.91
C VAL A 308 -27.00 0.06 14.22
N THR A 309 -25.80 -0.24 13.75
CA THR A 309 -25.44 -1.53 13.17
C THR A 309 -24.44 -2.22 14.07
N GLU A 310 -24.57 -3.53 14.24
CA GLU A 310 -23.74 -4.30 15.16
C GLU A 310 -23.62 -5.76 14.70
N ALA A 311 -22.49 -6.39 15.00
CA ALA A 311 -22.23 -7.78 14.66
C ALA A 311 -21.27 -8.43 15.67
N VAL A 312 -21.16 -9.76 15.61
CA VAL A 312 -20.17 -10.53 16.35
C VAL A 312 -19.49 -11.47 15.37
N GLU A 313 -18.21 -11.21 15.09
CA GLU A 313 -17.44 -11.88 14.05
C GLU A 313 -16.13 -12.41 14.63
N PRO A 314 -15.49 -13.41 13.99
CA PRO A 314 -14.09 -13.75 14.27
C PRO A 314 -13.22 -12.50 14.10
N ALA A 315 -12.16 -12.35 14.91
CA ALA A 315 -11.28 -11.18 14.86
C ALA A 315 -10.71 -10.92 13.46
N ARG A 316 -10.34 -11.98 12.73
CA ARG A 316 -9.81 -11.92 11.37
C ARG A 316 -10.77 -11.22 10.40
N GLU A 317 -12.09 -11.34 10.60
CA GLU A 317 -13.11 -10.79 9.71
C GLU A 317 -13.62 -9.44 10.23
N GLY A 318 -13.97 -9.36 11.52
CA GLY A 318 -14.56 -8.16 12.12
C GLY A 318 -13.63 -6.95 12.18
N LEU A 319 -12.32 -7.13 12.00
CA LEU A 319 -11.35 -6.03 11.93
C LEU A 319 -11.11 -5.53 10.50
N LEU A 320 -11.56 -6.23 9.46
CA LEU A 320 -11.34 -5.81 8.07
C LEU A 320 -12.34 -4.75 7.61
N MET A 321 -12.01 -4.10 6.50
CA MET A 321 -12.90 -3.18 5.81
C MET A 321 -12.89 -3.39 4.31
N ASN A 322 -14.04 -3.16 3.68
CA ASN A 322 -14.16 -3.26 2.24
C ASN A 322 -13.53 -2.04 1.55
N CYS A 323 -12.52 -2.30 0.71
CA CYS A 323 -12.00 -1.32 -0.23
C CYS A 323 -12.89 -1.28 -1.48
N LEU A 324 -13.87 -0.38 -1.49
CA LEU A 324 -14.94 -0.35 -2.50
C LEU A 324 -14.43 -0.13 -3.93
N TYR A 325 -13.74 0.98 -4.16
CA TYR A 325 -13.28 1.37 -5.49
C TYR A 325 -11.77 1.63 -5.47
N SER A 326 -11.16 1.57 -6.65
CA SER A 326 -9.85 2.18 -6.91
C SER A 326 -9.81 3.58 -6.28
N GLN A 327 -8.77 3.89 -5.52
CA GLN A 327 -8.68 5.12 -4.74
C GLN A 327 -7.25 5.61 -4.61
N PHE A 328 -7.09 6.92 -4.57
CA PHE A 328 -5.92 7.54 -3.96
C PHE A 328 -6.09 7.52 -2.45
N VAL A 329 -4.97 7.37 -1.75
CA VAL A 329 -4.95 7.36 -0.29
C VAL A 329 -3.75 8.17 0.16
N ASN A 330 -3.99 9.24 0.91
CA ASN A 330 -2.97 10.07 1.52
C ASN A 330 -3.18 10.02 3.03
N GLU A 331 -2.19 9.54 3.78
CA GLU A 331 -2.34 9.30 5.21
C GLU A 331 -1.12 9.78 5.98
N TRP A 332 -1.36 10.43 7.11
CA TRP A 332 -0.33 11.02 7.94
C TRP A 332 -0.58 10.74 9.41
N ALA A 333 0.52 10.50 10.12
CA ALA A 333 0.60 10.28 11.54
C ALA A 333 0.83 11.61 12.28
N LEU A 334 0.04 11.86 13.32
CA LEU A 334 0.06 13.05 14.18
C LEU A 334 0.00 12.61 15.66
N PRO A 335 0.47 13.42 16.63
CA PRO A 335 0.13 13.20 18.02
C PRO A 335 -1.39 13.26 18.20
N LEU A 336 -1.99 12.31 18.94
CA LEU A 336 -3.44 12.19 19.09
C LEU A 336 -4.11 13.48 19.59
N ALA A 337 -3.43 14.20 20.48
CA ALA A 337 -3.91 15.47 21.05
C ALA A 337 -4.13 16.56 19.99
N LYS A 338 -3.45 16.50 18.84
CA LYS A 338 -3.61 17.48 17.75
C LYS A 338 -4.81 17.20 16.83
N GLY A 339 -5.49 16.07 16.99
CA GLY A 339 -6.59 15.65 16.13
C GLY A 339 -7.75 16.66 16.02
N PRO A 340 -8.26 17.23 17.13
CA PRO A 340 -9.34 18.20 17.06
C PRO A 340 -8.97 19.45 16.28
N GLU A 341 -7.73 19.93 16.41
CA GLU A 341 -7.24 21.07 15.65
C GLU A 341 -7.16 20.74 14.15
N ALA A 342 -6.58 19.60 13.78
CA ALA A 342 -6.45 19.17 12.39
C ALA A 342 -7.83 19.07 11.70
N ILE A 343 -8.78 18.39 12.35
CA ILE A 343 -10.14 18.23 11.84
C ILE A 343 -10.86 19.58 11.75
N THR A 344 -10.71 20.45 12.76
CA THR A 344 -11.33 21.78 12.77
C THR A 344 -10.80 22.65 11.63
N ARG A 345 -9.48 22.70 11.44
CA ARG A 345 -8.84 23.49 10.38
C ARG A 345 -9.20 22.99 8.99
N LEU A 346 -9.15 21.67 8.76
CA LEU A 346 -9.52 21.09 7.47
C LEU A 346 -11.03 21.24 7.20
N SER A 347 -11.88 21.12 8.22
CA SER A 347 -13.32 21.34 8.10
C SER A 347 -13.62 22.80 7.75
N ALA A 348 -13.02 23.75 8.46
CA ALA A 348 -13.17 25.18 8.18
C ALA A 348 -12.77 25.50 6.74
N TRP A 349 -11.64 24.95 6.28
CA TRP A 349 -11.15 25.13 4.92
C TRP A 349 -12.16 24.63 3.90
N LEU A 350 -12.64 23.38 4.02
CA LEU A 350 -13.63 22.81 3.10
C LEU A 350 -14.98 23.58 3.08
N HIS A 351 -15.27 24.39 4.09
CA HIS A 351 -16.45 25.26 4.16
C HIS A 351 -16.17 26.73 3.78
N GLY A 352 -14.93 27.07 3.39
CA GLY A 352 -14.55 28.43 2.99
C GLY A 352 -14.22 29.39 4.13
N ASP A 353 -14.14 28.91 5.37
CA ASP A 353 -13.67 29.69 6.51
C ASP A 353 -12.14 29.68 6.57
N MET A 354 -11.53 30.61 5.83
CA MET A 354 -10.08 30.73 5.71
C MET A 354 -9.40 31.24 6.98
N GLU A 355 -10.12 32.01 7.80
CA GLU A 355 -9.60 32.58 9.06
C GLU A 355 -9.35 31.49 10.10
N THR A 356 -10.33 30.60 10.29
CA THR A 356 -10.19 29.44 11.18
C THR A 356 -9.25 28.40 10.59
N ALA A 357 -9.32 28.15 9.28
CA ALA A 357 -8.52 27.12 8.62
C ALA A 357 -7.03 27.39 8.72
N ARG A 358 -6.60 28.63 8.42
CA ARG A 358 -5.19 29.00 8.25
C ARG A 358 -4.48 28.04 7.29
N ILE A 359 -5.10 27.77 6.14
CA ILE A 359 -4.55 26.98 5.04
C ILE A 359 -4.42 27.90 3.83
N PRO A 360 -3.24 28.08 3.23
CA PRO A 360 -2.97 29.14 2.25
C PRO A 360 -3.42 28.79 0.82
N PHE A 361 -4.45 27.96 0.66
CA PHE A 361 -4.93 27.51 -0.65
C PHE A 361 -6.42 27.80 -0.79
N SER A 362 -6.85 28.36 -1.92
CA SER A 362 -8.28 28.59 -2.17
C SER A 362 -9.04 27.27 -2.33
N VAL A 363 -10.26 27.23 -1.78
CA VAL A 363 -11.27 26.18 -1.98
C VAL A 363 -12.24 26.46 -3.12
N ASP A 364 -12.05 27.54 -3.87
CA ASP A 364 -12.95 27.90 -4.96
C ASP A 364 -13.01 26.79 -6.00
N GLY A 365 -14.21 26.28 -6.24
CA GLY A 365 -14.45 25.17 -7.18
C GLY A 365 -14.04 23.79 -6.65
N LEU A 366 -13.56 23.68 -5.41
CA LEU A 366 -13.16 22.42 -4.80
C LEU A 366 -14.37 21.69 -4.19
N TRP A 367 -14.58 20.45 -4.61
CA TRP A 367 -15.53 19.54 -3.98
C TRP A 367 -14.87 18.18 -3.80
N VAL A 368 -14.98 17.61 -2.60
CA VAL A 368 -14.24 16.46 -2.11
C VAL A 368 -15.24 15.48 -1.53
N HIS A 369 -15.33 14.28 -2.08
CA HIS A 369 -16.13 13.21 -1.49
C HIS A 369 -15.40 12.56 -0.31
N CYS A 370 -16.17 11.88 0.53
CA CYS A 370 -15.75 11.40 1.83
C CYS A 370 -15.68 9.85 1.88
N PRO A 371 -15.15 9.25 2.98
CA PRO A 371 -14.73 9.89 4.23
C PRO A 371 -13.23 10.10 4.41
N VAL A 372 -12.90 11.00 5.36
CA VAL A 372 -11.57 11.03 5.98
C VAL A 372 -11.57 10.01 7.11
N GLU A 373 -10.76 8.98 6.98
CA GLU A 373 -10.62 7.94 8.01
C GLU A 373 -9.66 8.42 9.11
N VAL A 374 -10.07 8.22 10.35
CA VAL A 374 -9.39 8.67 11.57
C VAL A 374 -9.16 7.44 12.43
N ARG A 375 -7.89 7.07 12.57
CA ARG A 375 -7.45 5.85 13.27
C ARG A 375 -6.41 6.19 14.33
N VAL A 376 -6.20 5.27 15.27
CA VAL A 376 -5.21 5.45 16.33
C VAL A 376 -4.30 4.25 16.49
N ALA A 377 -3.07 4.49 16.91
CA ALA A 377 -2.12 3.46 17.30
C ALA A 377 -1.33 3.97 18.50
N ASP A 378 -0.89 3.07 19.37
CA ASP A 378 0.00 3.43 20.47
C ASP A 378 1.23 2.52 20.50
N SER A 379 2.39 3.14 20.43
CA SER A 379 3.71 2.49 20.38
C SER A 379 4.59 2.92 21.56
N THR A 380 4.03 3.61 22.56
CA THR A 380 4.79 4.07 23.73
C THR A 380 5.10 2.95 24.72
N TYR A 381 4.51 1.77 24.54
CA TYR A 381 4.74 0.62 25.39
C TYR A 381 6.22 0.17 25.33
N GLU A 382 6.85 0.10 26.50
CA GLU A 382 8.24 -0.32 26.63
C GLU A 382 8.42 -1.83 26.35
N GLY A 383 9.59 -2.22 25.83
CA GLY A 383 10.00 -3.62 25.75
C GLY A 383 10.11 -4.23 24.34
N LYS A 384 9.75 -3.49 23.28
CA LYS A 384 9.91 -3.94 21.88
C LYS A 384 10.80 -2.99 21.07
N PRO A 385 11.66 -3.51 20.17
CA PRO A 385 12.46 -2.65 19.31
C PRO A 385 11.60 -1.80 18.38
N ARG A 386 11.70 -0.48 18.52
CA ARG A 386 11.03 0.48 17.64
C ARG A 386 11.74 0.54 16.28
N PRO A 387 11.03 0.46 15.14
CA PRO A 387 11.64 0.67 13.83
C PRO A 387 12.33 2.04 13.74
N PHE A 388 13.38 2.16 12.94
CA PHE A 388 14.00 3.47 12.71
C PHE A 388 13.04 4.43 11.99
N LEU A 389 12.38 3.97 10.93
CA LEU A 389 11.44 4.79 10.15
C LEU A 389 10.01 4.75 10.70
N ASP A 390 9.84 4.58 12.01
CA ASP A 390 8.52 4.50 12.65
C ASP A 390 7.75 5.84 12.55
N PRO A 391 6.59 5.89 11.86
CA PRO A 391 5.80 7.11 11.73
C PRO A 391 5.06 7.50 13.01
N THR A 392 4.99 6.64 14.02
CA THR A 392 4.34 6.95 15.30
C THR A 392 5.21 7.89 16.17
N TYR A 393 4.61 8.45 17.22
CA TYR A 393 5.27 9.33 18.19
C TYR A 393 5.70 8.59 19.45
N ARG A 394 6.80 9.05 20.07
CA ARG A 394 7.38 8.43 21.27
C ARG A 394 6.73 8.94 22.56
N ASP A 395 6.23 10.16 22.53
CA ASP A 395 5.74 10.87 23.73
C ASP A 395 4.22 10.72 23.93
N GLY A 396 3.56 9.86 23.16
CA GLY A 396 2.14 9.60 23.30
C GLY A 396 1.52 8.85 22.13
N PRO A 397 0.21 8.56 22.22
CA PRO A 397 -0.52 7.86 21.18
C PRO A 397 -0.56 8.67 19.88
N THR A 398 -0.59 7.94 18.78
CA THR A 398 -0.56 8.48 17.42
C THR A 398 -1.94 8.39 16.79
N LEU A 399 -2.36 9.49 16.17
CA LEU A 399 -3.49 9.59 15.27
C LEU A 399 -3.02 9.42 13.83
N TYR A 400 -3.76 8.65 13.04
CA TYR A 400 -3.64 8.60 11.59
C TYR A 400 -4.85 9.28 10.96
N LEU A 401 -4.60 10.31 10.15
CA LEU A 401 -5.60 10.95 9.31
C LEU A 401 -5.42 10.52 7.87
N ASN A 402 -6.45 9.93 7.28
CA ASN A 402 -6.43 9.33 5.97
C ASN A 402 -7.44 10.00 5.03
N ALA A 403 -6.92 10.78 4.10
CA ALA A 403 -7.66 11.46 3.06
C ALA A 403 -7.76 10.58 1.81
N THR A 404 -8.89 9.87 1.68
CA THR A 404 -9.16 8.96 0.56
C THR A 404 -9.94 9.66 -0.56
N LEU A 405 -9.57 9.38 -1.82
CA LEU A 405 -10.30 9.83 -3.01
C LEU A 405 -10.53 8.68 -3.97
N TYR A 406 -11.75 8.17 -4.04
CA TYR A 406 -12.18 7.21 -5.06
C TYR A 406 -11.95 7.72 -6.50
N ARG A 407 -11.59 6.77 -7.37
CA ARG A 407 -11.34 6.92 -8.80
C ARG A 407 -12.41 6.15 -9.58
N PRO A 408 -13.61 6.72 -9.78
CA PRO A 408 -14.67 6.04 -10.49
C PRO A 408 -14.23 5.68 -11.91
N TYR A 409 -14.38 4.41 -12.31
CA TYR A 409 -13.84 3.89 -13.58
C TYR A 409 -12.37 4.25 -13.85
N HIS A 410 -11.54 4.28 -12.80
CA HIS A 410 -10.12 4.63 -12.86
C HIS A 410 -9.84 6.07 -13.36
N ARG A 411 -10.83 6.96 -13.25
CA ARG A 411 -10.66 8.40 -13.52
C ARG A 411 -10.24 9.14 -12.26
N ASP A 412 -9.25 10.01 -12.41
CA ASP A 412 -8.79 10.86 -11.32
C ASP A 412 -9.84 11.95 -11.03
N PRO A 413 -10.24 12.15 -9.75
CA PRO A 413 -11.17 13.21 -9.41
C PRO A 413 -10.52 14.59 -9.60
N PRO A 414 -11.24 15.60 -10.12
CA PRO A 414 -10.68 16.91 -10.46
C PRO A 414 -10.15 17.68 -9.25
N CYS A 415 -10.62 17.37 -8.05
CA CYS A 415 -10.18 18.00 -6.81
C CYS A 415 -8.83 17.49 -6.28
N LYS A 416 -8.31 16.37 -6.80
CA LYS A 416 -7.19 15.61 -6.23
C LYS A 416 -5.98 16.48 -5.90
N ASP A 417 -5.48 17.23 -6.88
CA ASP A 417 -4.20 17.94 -6.72
C ASP A 417 -4.31 19.07 -5.70
N ARG A 418 -5.36 19.90 -5.77
CA ARG A 418 -5.60 20.98 -4.79
C ARG A 418 -5.96 20.44 -3.40
N TYR A 419 -6.70 19.34 -3.32
CA TYR A 419 -7.04 18.71 -2.04
C TYR A 419 -5.80 18.20 -1.32
N TYR A 420 -4.94 17.45 -2.01
CA TYR A 420 -3.70 16.94 -1.41
C TYR A 420 -2.63 18.00 -1.20
N GLU A 421 -2.58 19.04 -2.03
CA GLU A 421 -1.72 20.21 -1.77
C GLU A 421 -2.04 20.84 -0.41
N ALA A 422 -3.31 21.12 -0.14
CA ALA A 422 -3.76 21.69 1.12
C ALA A 422 -3.65 20.72 2.31
N PHE A 423 -4.04 19.46 2.11
CA PHE A 423 -3.97 18.44 3.15
C PHE A 423 -2.53 18.19 3.59
N GLU A 424 -1.60 17.94 2.66
CA GLU A 424 -0.18 17.71 2.99
C GLU A 424 0.48 18.96 3.57
N TRP A 425 0.09 20.16 3.13
CA TRP A 425 0.56 21.39 3.77
C TRP A 425 0.14 21.46 5.25
N LEU A 426 -1.13 21.17 5.57
CA LEU A 426 -1.61 21.16 6.95
C LEU A 426 -0.86 20.09 7.77
N MET A 427 -0.69 18.89 7.21
CA MET A 427 0.03 17.81 7.89
C MET A 427 1.47 18.24 8.23
N ARG A 428 2.16 18.91 7.29
CA ARG A 428 3.51 19.44 7.52
C ARG A 428 3.56 20.57 8.54
N ASP A 429 2.64 21.53 8.46
CA ASP A 429 2.49 22.62 9.43
C ASP A 429 2.30 22.07 10.86
N MET A 430 1.64 20.92 10.98
CA MET A 430 1.40 20.24 12.25
C MET A 430 2.54 19.29 12.68
N GLY A 431 3.62 19.18 11.90
CA GLY A 431 4.77 18.31 12.16
C GLY A 431 4.45 16.82 12.06
N ALA A 432 3.47 16.46 11.22
CA ALA A 432 3.04 15.08 10.96
C ALA A 432 4.09 14.29 10.17
N LYS A 433 3.99 12.95 10.20
CA LYS A 433 4.80 12.05 9.37
C LYS A 433 3.93 11.30 8.36
N PRO A 434 4.33 11.19 7.07
CA PRO A 434 3.52 10.46 6.10
C PRO A 434 3.58 8.94 6.36
N HIS A 435 2.50 8.23 6.03
CA HIS A 435 2.49 6.78 6.04
C HIS A 435 3.18 6.23 4.78
N TRP A 436 4.22 5.40 4.94
CA TRP A 436 5.08 4.93 3.84
C TRP A 436 4.38 4.19 2.70
N ALA A 437 3.32 3.42 3.01
CA ALA A 437 2.51 2.75 1.99
C ALA A 437 1.67 3.70 1.12
N LYS A 438 1.43 4.96 1.53
CA LYS A 438 0.41 5.81 0.92
C LYS A 438 1.00 6.81 -0.07
N ASN A 439 0.15 7.60 -0.72
CA ASN A 439 0.56 8.69 -1.59
C ASN A 439 0.94 9.92 -0.75
N PHE A 440 2.13 10.47 -0.99
CA PHE A 440 2.58 11.76 -0.46
C PHE A 440 3.64 12.36 -1.40
N LYS A 441 3.89 13.67 -1.32
CA LYS A 441 4.91 14.37 -2.12
C LYS A 441 6.14 14.84 -1.33
N THR A 442 6.14 14.65 -0.01
CA THR A 442 7.22 15.05 0.91
C THR A 442 8.60 14.63 0.39
N GLU A 443 9.52 15.59 0.29
CA GLU A 443 10.85 15.34 -0.26
C GLU A 443 11.83 14.83 0.81
N ARG A 444 12.95 14.25 0.35
CA ARG A 444 14.00 13.65 1.19
C ARG A 444 14.50 14.53 2.34
N ARG A 445 14.61 15.85 2.15
CA ARG A 445 15.12 16.77 3.18
C ARG A 445 14.14 16.92 4.33
N GLU A 446 12.86 17.13 4.01
CA GLU A 446 11.80 17.21 5.02
C GLU A 446 11.68 15.89 5.80
N LEU A 447 11.80 14.74 5.12
CA LEU A 447 11.81 13.44 5.78
C LEU A 447 13.04 13.24 6.67
N HIS A 448 14.21 13.75 6.28
CA HIS A 448 15.39 13.75 7.16
C HIS A 448 15.13 14.55 8.43
N GLU A 449 14.56 15.75 8.31
CA GLU A 449 14.23 16.62 9.46
C GLU A 449 13.21 15.96 10.41
N LEU A 450 12.22 15.23 9.87
CA LEU A 450 11.18 14.53 10.66
C LEU A 450 11.69 13.31 11.43
N TYR A 451 12.70 12.61 10.91
CA TYR A 451 13.21 11.37 11.50
C TYR A 451 14.58 11.53 12.19
N GLY A 452 15.35 12.56 11.83
CA GLY A 452 16.65 12.91 12.39
C GLY A 452 17.60 11.71 12.45
N LYS A 453 18.16 11.46 13.65
CA LYS A 453 19.14 10.39 13.88
C LYS A 453 18.61 9.00 13.51
N ASP A 454 17.32 8.73 13.66
CA ASP A 454 16.77 7.43 13.26
C ASP A 454 16.86 7.23 11.73
N MET A 455 16.73 8.29 10.92
CA MET A 455 16.98 8.23 9.47
C MET A 455 18.45 7.93 9.16
N ASP A 456 19.38 8.59 9.87
CA ASP A 456 20.82 8.40 9.66
C ASP A 456 21.25 6.94 9.95
N GLU A 457 20.76 6.37 11.05
CA GLU A 457 21.05 4.97 11.39
C GLU A 457 20.44 3.99 10.38
N TRP A 458 19.21 4.25 9.90
CA TRP A 458 18.61 3.42 8.86
C TRP A 458 19.43 3.46 7.56
N LEU A 459 19.91 4.64 7.17
CA LEU A 459 20.74 4.82 5.97
C LEU A 459 22.10 4.15 6.09
N ARG A 460 22.71 4.20 7.28
CA ARG A 460 23.93 3.45 7.60
C ARG A 460 23.72 1.96 7.37
N VAL A 461 22.71 1.37 8.01
CA VAL A 461 22.38 -0.06 7.86
C VAL A 461 22.11 -0.41 6.40
N ARG A 462 21.33 0.40 5.68
CA ARG A 462 21.05 0.20 4.25
C ARG A 462 22.33 0.13 3.43
N LYS A 463 23.25 1.09 3.63
CA LYS A 463 24.53 1.13 2.91
C LYS A 463 25.41 -0.07 3.23
N GLU A 464 25.38 -0.58 4.47
CA GLU A 464 26.15 -1.76 4.88
C GLU A 464 25.67 -3.04 4.17
N VAL A 465 24.35 -3.23 4.03
CA VAL A 465 23.77 -4.47 3.46
C VAL A 465 23.57 -4.44 1.94
N ASP A 466 23.49 -3.25 1.35
CA ASP A 466 23.36 -3.02 -0.10
C ASP A 466 24.20 -1.82 -0.57
N PRO A 467 25.55 -1.95 -0.60
CA PRO A 467 26.44 -0.85 -0.96
C PRO A 467 26.28 -0.40 -2.42
N ASP A 468 25.91 -1.30 -3.34
CA ASP A 468 25.78 -1.01 -4.76
C ASP A 468 24.38 -0.47 -5.14
N GLY A 469 23.43 -0.51 -4.21
CA GLY A 469 22.05 -0.06 -4.42
C GLY A 469 21.23 -0.98 -5.32
N MET A 470 21.42 -2.29 -5.21
CA MET A 470 20.65 -3.31 -5.95
C MET A 470 19.14 -3.22 -5.71
N PHE A 471 18.72 -2.76 -4.53
CA PHE A 471 17.31 -2.65 -4.18
C PHE A 471 16.75 -1.22 -4.32
N LEU A 472 17.61 -0.26 -4.67
CA LEU A 472 17.23 1.15 -4.79
C LEU A 472 16.65 1.52 -6.16
N GLY A 473 15.63 2.38 -6.14
CA GLY A 473 14.96 2.90 -7.34
C GLY A 473 14.57 4.38 -7.17
N GLU A 474 13.92 4.97 -8.17
CA GLU A 474 13.56 6.41 -8.15
C GLU A 474 12.77 6.80 -6.91
N TRP A 475 11.83 5.98 -6.46
CA TRP A 475 11.08 6.27 -5.24
C TRP A 475 12.00 6.48 -4.04
N HIS A 476 13.05 5.65 -3.89
CA HIS A 476 14.00 5.79 -2.80
C HIS A 476 14.81 7.07 -2.91
N HIS A 477 15.26 7.40 -4.13
CA HIS A 477 15.97 8.65 -4.39
C HIS A 477 15.11 9.87 -4.05
N ARG A 478 13.81 9.88 -4.38
CA ARG A 478 12.93 11.02 -4.07
C ARG A 478 12.73 11.26 -2.58
N HIS A 479 12.68 10.20 -1.76
CA HIS A 479 12.22 10.29 -0.38
C HIS A 479 13.30 10.03 0.67
N LEU A 480 14.43 9.43 0.32
CA LEU A 480 15.50 9.11 1.26
C LEU A 480 16.73 9.98 0.95
N PRO A 481 17.41 10.55 1.96
CA PRO A 481 18.63 11.32 1.76
C PRO A 481 19.80 10.37 1.57
N LEU A 482 19.80 9.65 0.45
CA LEU A 482 20.88 8.76 0.06
C LEU A 482 22.13 9.65 -0.17
N THR A 483 23.17 9.47 0.63
CA THR A 483 24.42 10.23 0.49
C THR A 483 24.98 10.06 -0.93
N GLY A 484 25.46 11.16 -1.55
CA GLY A 484 26.07 11.16 -2.90
C GLY A 484 25.30 11.91 -4.01
N ASP A 485 24.11 12.43 -3.75
CA ASP A 485 23.28 13.06 -4.80
C ASP A 485 23.60 14.54 -5.10
N GLU A 486 24.30 15.28 -4.22
CA GLU A 486 24.48 16.73 -4.38
C GLU A 486 25.94 17.24 -4.47
N GLU A 487 26.97 16.48 -4.08
CA GLU A 487 28.36 17.00 -4.08
C GLU A 487 29.40 16.21 -4.91
N ASP A 488 29.16 14.94 -5.27
CA ASP A 488 30.22 14.09 -5.87
C ASP A 488 30.13 13.91 -7.40
N THR A 489 29.05 14.32 -8.05
CA THR A 489 28.94 14.21 -9.52
C THR A 489 29.88 15.16 -10.27
N ALA A 490 30.38 16.21 -9.61
CA ALA A 490 31.31 17.17 -10.20
C ALA A 490 32.79 16.74 -10.12
N SER A 491 33.17 15.78 -9.27
CA SER A 491 34.58 15.54 -8.94
C SER A 491 35.12 14.14 -9.24
N THR A 492 34.29 13.08 -9.30
CA THR A 492 34.84 11.69 -9.40
C THR A 492 34.23 10.77 -10.46
N GLY A 493 33.17 11.16 -11.18
CA GLY A 493 32.59 10.35 -12.27
C GLY A 493 32.07 8.96 -11.86
N SER A 494 32.03 8.66 -10.55
CA SER A 494 31.58 7.39 -9.99
C SER A 494 30.13 7.52 -9.51
N THR A 495 29.20 6.80 -10.15
CA THR A 495 27.82 6.69 -9.64
C THR A 495 27.83 5.87 -8.35
N LEU A 496 27.52 6.50 -7.20
CA LEU A 496 27.63 5.88 -5.87
C LEU A 496 26.77 4.61 -5.70
N PHE A 497 25.63 4.52 -6.41
CA PHE A 497 24.75 3.35 -6.45
C PHE A 497 24.65 2.80 -7.87
N PRO A 498 25.67 2.05 -8.34
CA PRO A 498 25.79 1.63 -9.73
C PRO A 498 24.69 0.67 -10.21
N LEU A 499 23.91 0.07 -9.30
CA LEU A 499 22.79 -0.83 -9.62
C LEU A 499 21.42 -0.17 -9.44
N SER A 500 21.36 1.04 -8.87
CA SER A 500 20.09 1.73 -8.65
C SER A 500 19.46 2.16 -9.97
N GLU A 501 18.13 2.08 -10.05
CA GLU A 501 17.35 2.48 -11.22
C GLU A 501 16.80 3.91 -11.03
N ARG A 502 16.90 4.76 -12.06
CA ARG A 502 16.25 6.08 -12.08
C ARG A 502 15.05 6.07 -13.01
N GLU A 503 14.08 6.93 -12.73
CA GLU A 503 12.94 7.13 -13.63
C GLU A 503 13.42 7.90 -14.87
N ARG A 504 13.06 7.40 -16.05
CA ARG A 504 13.35 8.07 -17.32
C ARG A 504 12.16 8.87 -17.82
N LEU A 505 10.97 8.29 -17.71
CA LEU A 505 9.75 8.89 -18.23
C LEU A 505 8.53 8.34 -17.48
N ARG A 506 7.52 9.22 -17.36
CA ARG A 506 6.16 8.86 -16.97
C ARG A 506 5.18 9.32 -18.04
N ARG A 507 4.24 8.46 -18.43
CA ARG A 507 3.22 8.77 -19.43
C ARG A 507 1.89 8.13 -19.08
N ARG A 508 0.79 8.55 -19.71
CA ARG A 508 -0.48 7.82 -19.58
C ARG A 508 -0.36 6.44 -20.20
N VAL A 509 -0.96 5.46 -19.54
CA VAL A 509 -0.97 4.07 -20.02
C VAL A 509 -1.93 3.96 -21.20
N ASP A 510 -1.42 3.47 -22.31
CA ASP A 510 -2.24 3.16 -23.48
C ASP A 510 -2.78 1.73 -23.41
N ILE A 511 -3.70 1.50 -22.47
CA ILE A 511 -4.39 0.21 -22.28
C ILE A 511 -5.86 0.48 -22.05
N ARG A 512 -6.71 -0.24 -22.79
CA ARG A 512 -8.17 -0.15 -22.65
C ARG A 512 -8.57 -0.44 -21.21
N GLY A 513 -9.28 0.49 -20.59
CA GLY A 513 -9.75 0.37 -19.20
C GLY A 513 -8.74 0.77 -18.13
N ALA A 514 -7.55 1.29 -18.49
CA ALA A 514 -6.58 1.82 -17.52
C ALA A 514 -6.95 3.22 -16.98
N GLY A 515 -7.94 3.89 -17.58
CA GLY A 515 -8.39 5.22 -17.17
C GLY A 515 -7.25 6.23 -17.24
N ASP A 516 -7.01 6.93 -16.13
CA ASP A 516 -5.92 7.92 -16.00
C ASP A 516 -4.63 7.32 -15.42
N GLY A 517 -4.49 5.99 -15.42
CA GLY A 517 -3.28 5.30 -14.96
C GLY A 517 -2.01 5.77 -15.67
N LEU A 518 -0.90 5.79 -14.94
CA LEU A 518 0.41 6.24 -15.43
C LEU A 518 1.39 5.08 -15.57
N GLU A 519 2.03 4.98 -16.73
CA GLU A 519 3.14 4.07 -16.97
C GLU A 519 4.43 4.71 -16.47
N TRP A 520 5.07 4.03 -15.53
CA TRP A 520 6.40 4.34 -15.02
C TRP A 520 7.45 3.58 -15.84
N ILE A 521 8.43 4.30 -16.39
CA ILE A 521 9.49 3.74 -17.22
C ILE A 521 10.84 4.14 -16.63
N GLY A 522 11.59 3.13 -16.19
CA GLY A 522 12.93 3.29 -15.66
C GLY A 522 13.99 3.39 -16.75
N ASP A 523 15.16 3.88 -16.38
CA ASP A 523 16.34 3.78 -17.21
C ASP A 523 16.70 2.29 -17.42
N LYS A 524 17.06 1.94 -18.66
CA LYS A 524 17.51 0.60 -19.03
C LYS A 524 18.98 0.64 -19.39
N ARG A 525 19.81 1.21 -18.50
CA ARG A 525 21.25 1.42 -18.74
C ARG A 525 22.00 0.15 -19.17
N TRP A 526 21.47 -1.02 -18.80
CA TRP A 526 21.99 -2.31 -19.23
C TRP A 526 21.76 -2.65 -20.72
N GLN A 527 20.75 -2.07 -21.37
CA GLN A 527 20.44 -2.30 -22.79
C GLN A 527 21.31 -1.44 -23.74
N ALA A 528 21.79 -0.28 -23.29
CA ALA A 528 22.56 0.64 -24.14
C ALA A 528 23.94 0.10 -24.56
N THR A 529 24.42 -1.00 -23.96
CA THR A 529 25.72 -1.62 -24.27
C THR A 529 25.62 -2.94 -25.03
N SER A 530 24.42 -3.43 -25.35
CA SER A 530 24.22 -4.57 -26.26
C SER A 530 24.07 -4.04 -27.69
N GLY A 531 25.19 -3.80 -28.38
CA GLY A 531 25.20 -3.27 -29.73
C GLY A 531 24.43 -4.14 -30.73
N ARG A 532 23.29 -3.64 -31.21
CA ARG A 532 22.80 -3.77 -32.58
C ARG A 532 22.19 -2.43 -32.98
N PRO A 533 22.59 -1.81 -34.12
CA PRO A 533 21.92 -0.61 -34.58
C PRO A 533 20.47 -0.99 -34.93
N ALA A 534 19.51 -0.27 -34.37
CA ALA A 534 18.12 -0.36 -34.77
C ALA A 534 18.06 -0.01 -36.26
N ALA A 535 17.76 -1.01 -37.09
CA ALA A 535 17.37 -0.78 -38.46
C ALA A 535 16.13 0.11 -38.43
N ALA A 536 16.25 1.31 -38.99
CA ALA A 536 15.13 2.19 -39.26
C ALA A 536 14.13 1.43 -40.14
N SER A 537 12.99 1.03 -39.59
CA SER A 537 11.87 0.57 -40.39
C SER A 537 11.18 1.81 -40.96
N SER A 538 11.44 2.01 -42.24
CA SER A 538 10.80 2.92 -43.17
C SER A 538 9.28 2.96 -43.02
N SER A 539 8.76 4.18 -43.10
CA SER A 539 7.39 4.52 -43.52
C SER A 539 6.94 3.69 -44.72
N LEU A 540 5.87 2.93 -44.54
CA LEU A 540 5.08 2.40 -45.64
C LEU A 540 3.65 2.94 -45.50
N GLU A 541 3.31 3.79 -46.46
CA GLU A 541 1.96 4.22 -46.78
C GLU A 541 1.10 2.99 -47.12
N GLU A 542 -0.08 2.86 -46.51
CA GLU A 542 -1.11 1.96 -47.01
C GLU A 542 -2.23 2.75 -47.67
N LYS A 543 -2.33 2.49 -48.98
CA LYS A 543 -3.39 2.92 -49.88
C LYS A 543 -4.71 2.23 -49.53
N ASN A 544 -5.77 3.03 -49.62
CA ASN A 544 -7.17 2.62 -49.74
C ASN A 544 -7.36 1.45 -50.72
N LEU A 545 -8.14 0.45 -50.31
CA LEU A 545 -8.97 -0.36 -51.21
C LEU A 545 -10.28 -0.74 -50.50
N ASP A 546 -11.35 -0.19 -51.06
CA ASP A 546 -12.76 -0.54 -50.86
C ASP A 546 -13.05 -1.94 -51.41
N ASN A 547 -13.87 -2.73 -50.69
CA ASN A 547 -14.95 -3.55 -51.28
C ASN A 547 -15.80 -4.27 -50.21
N GLY A 548 -17.02 -3.76 -49.99
CA GLY A 548 -18.23 -4.47 -50.44
C GLY A 548 -18.72 -5.74 -49.73
N SER A 549 -19.72 -5.52 -48.86
CA SER A 549 -20.98 -6.30 -48.73
C SER A 549 -21.06 -7.55 -47.83
N GLY A 550 -22.08 -7.55 -46.95
CA GLY A 550 -22.98 -8.71 -46.85
C GLY A 550 -23.30 -9.29 -45.45
N SER A 551 -24.42 -8.84 -44.89
CA SER A 551 -25.40 -9.58 -44.08
C SER A 551 -25.24 -9.73 -42.55
N SER A 552 -26.40 -9.61 -41.89
CA SER A 552 -26.78 -9.96 -40.51
C SER A 552 -28.18 -10.62 -40.60
N PRO A 553 -28.80 -11.17 -39.53
CA PRO A 553 -28.34 -12.00 -38.39
C PRO A 553 -29.17 -13.33 -38.33
N PRO A 554 -29.25 -14.10 -37.22
CA PRO A 554 -30.27 -13.80 -36.20
C PRO A 554 -29.92 -14.15 -34.72
N MET A 555 -30.79 -13.67 -33.82
CA MET A 555 -30.82 -13.87 -32.36
C MET A 555 -31.23 -15.28 -31.91
N THR A 556 -30.76 -15.67 -30.71
CA THR A 556 -31.39 -16.40 -29.56
C THR A 556 -30.29 -17.23 -28.86
N ALA A 557 -30.28 -17.57 -27.57
CA ALA A 557 -30.91 -17.15 -26.31
C ALA A 557 -30.12 -17.87 -25.19
N THR A 558 -30.20 -17.36 -23.95
CA THR A 558 -29.95 -18.05 -22.66
C THR A 558 -28.58 -18.73 -22.43
N SER A 559 -27.82 -18.26 -21.45
CA SER A 559 -27.82 -18.85 -20.10
C SER A 559 -26.79 -18.17 -19.20
N GLU A 560 -27.25 -17.89 -17.98
CA GLU A 560 -26.51 -17.81 -16.72
C GLU A 560 -25.03 -18.17 -16.77
N GLU A 561 -24.17 -17.26 -16.32
CA GLU A 561 -23.21 -17.61 -15.27
C GLU A 561 -22.72 -16.36 -14.52
N SER A 562 -22.67 -16.55 -13.21
CA SER A 562 -22.41 -15.57 -12.16
C SER A 562 -20.95 -15.14 -12.19
N PHE A 563 -20.68 -13.87 -12.50
CA PHE A 563 -19.37 -13.27 -12.20
C PHE A 563 -19.34 -12.89 -10.71
N ASP A 564 -18.63 -13.72 -9.95
CA ASP A 564 -18.25 -13.45 -8.57
C ASP A 564 -17.60 -12.07 -8.43
N LEU A 565 -18.08 -11.33 -7.44
CA LEU A 565 -17.46 -10.11 -6.92
C LEU A 565 -16.12 -10.48 -6.27
N LEU A 566 -15.10 -10.68 -7.11
CA LEU A 566 -13.73 -10.85 -6.67
C LEU A 566 -13.17 -9.49 -6.24
N ALA A 567 -13.17 -9.26 -4.92
CA ALA A 567 -12.15 -8.45 -4.25
C ALA A 567 -10.77 -9.17 -4.21
N ALA A 568 -10.51 -10.09 -5.14
CA ALA A 568 -9.20 -10.67 -5.40
C ALA A 568 -8.50 -9.85 -6.50
N GLY A 569 -8.06 -8.65 -6.14
CA GLY A 569 -7.18 -7.87 -7.02
C GLY A 569 -5.77 -8.41 -6.94
N GLU A 570 -5.45 -9.46 -7.72
CA GLU A 570 -4.05 -9.71 -8.09
C GLU A 570 -3.58 -8.54 -8.96
N ALA A 571 -2.46 -7.93 -8.56
CA ALA A 571 -1.83 -6.83 -9.28
C ALA A 571 -1.01 -7.35 -10.46
N SER A 572 -1.65 -7.98 -11.44
CA SER A 572 -0.91 -8.51 -12.60
C SER A 572 -1.79 -8.92 -13.76
N ILE A 573 -1.29 -8.71 -14.97
CA ILE A 573 -1.81 -9.34 -16.19
C ILE A 573 -0.60 -9.83 -17.00
N VAL A 574 -0.63 -11.10 -17.41
CA VAL A 574 0.32 -11.62 -18.42
C VAL A 574 -0.25 -11.29 -19.79
N LEU A 575 0.49 -10.51 -20.59
CA LEU A 575 0.05 -10.18 -21.94
C LEU A 575 0.28 -11.39 -22.88
N PRO A 576 -0.64 -11.67 -23.83
CA PRO A 576 -0.41 -12.68 -24.86
C PRO A 576 0.88 -12.37 -25.64
N SER A 577 1.65 -13.40 -26.01
CA SER A 577 2.76 -13.21 -26.95
C SER A 577 2.21 -12.98 -28.35
N ASP A 578 2.47 -11.80 -28.92
CA ASP A 578 2.25 -11.57 -30.35
C ASP A 578 3.26 -12.42 -31.15
N HIS A 579 2.83 -13.62 -31.52
CA HIS A 579 3.45 -14.41 -32.58
C HIS A 579 2.62 -14.24 -33.85
N SER A 580 3.10 -13.37 -34.73
CA SER A 580 2.82 -13.41 -36.17
C SER A 580 4.05 -12.91 -36.92
#